data_AF-A0A847AK25-F1
#
_entry.id   AF-A0A847AK25-F1
#
_cell.length_a   1.000
_cell.length_b   1.000
_cell.length_c   1.000
_cell.angle_alpha   90.00
_cell.angle_beta   90.00
_cell.angle_gamma   90.00
#
_symmetry.space_group_name_H-M   'P 1'
#
loop_
_entity.id
_entity.type
_entity.pdbx_description
1 polymer ?
#
loop_
_entity_poly.entity_id
_entity_poly.type
_entity_poly.pdbx_seq_one_letter_code
_entity_poly.pdbx_strand_id
1 'polypeptide(L)'
;MTIKHYFNRRQFIGTAAAAAGGILLPATDAFGTYRFASPDEFPSTPHFWYRKPPNKPYVDSQNKNMAFAFTDTEILLSDDNSHTWKYRKAFPDAKNLTFSHIFNDGTVLFGTREKLFLAKKKLKSYKEIIVKDIDGKDYIPHTPKNPDNPGWYFHTLSGDDSWIINGKEMLVWGNYCNVIGGATPVNIYYTTDNGKTVKIAYSFGQNPYFSDNGSRGGGSGGNLLGNPDNPIICRHIHSVAYNPAEDAFYACTGDGNRPLGWECHWLRGTYDNTKDKWDWKVIITESLNTRYKAGGISFVDGRMYWISDANGPEPWDRGIFSCDPADIGNVKAHTQLFNPKYESGTMIIEDGVILATHIAVASPFTLGFMISPDLGKNWYEYDIKDYGAFSPSRIHKKNAEGWFRLDLRTGWIDLAEYMFVKPK
;
A
#
# COMPACT_ATOMS: atom_id res chain seq x y z
N MET A 1 -52.82 -31.09 14.23
CA MET A 1 -52.30 -31.08 15.61
C MET A 1 -50.91 -31.65 15.59
N THR A 2 -49.92 -30.79 15.79
CA THR A 2 -48.51 -31.06 15.49
C THR A 2 -47.78 -31.20 16.82
N ILE A 3 -47.26 -32.40 17.13
CA ILE A 3 -46.52 -32.67 18.37
C ILE A 3 -45.03 -32.53 18.07
N LYS A 4 -44.40 -31.63 18.83
CA LYS A 4 -42.96 -31.32 18.83
C LYS A 4 -42.16 -32.49 19.39
N HIS A 5 -41.03 -32.80 18.77
CA HIS A 5 -39.94 -33.54 19.42
C HIS A 5 -38.72 -32.62 19.60
N TYR A 6 -38.42 -32.33 20.87
CA TYR A 6 -37.12 -31.85 21.31
C TYR A 6 -36.22 -33.07 21.51
N PHE A 7 -35.00 -33.04 20.96
CA PHE A 7 -33.92 -33.93 21.39
C PHE A 7 -32.69 -33.10 21.75
N ASN A 8 -32.22 -33.34 22.98
CA ASN A 8 -31.17 -32.61 23.67
C ASN A 8 -29.80 -33.27 23.42
N ARG A 9 -28.77 -32.43 23.41
CA ARG A 9 -27.35 -32.79 23.34
C ARG A 9 -26.92 -33.47 24.64
N ARG A 10 -26.36 -34.68 24.54
CA ARG A 10 -25.10 -35.16 25.18
C ARG A 10 -25.11 -36.68 25.34
N GLN A 11 -23.91 -37.23 25.31
CA GLN A 11 -23.53 -38.64 25.53
C GLN A 11 -23.66 -39.54 24.29
N PHE A 12 -22.54 -39.78 23.61
CA PHE A 12 -21.82 -41.05 23.82
C PHE A 12 -20.46 -41.03 23.09
N ILE A 13 -19.38 -41.17 23.85
CA ILE A 13 -18.07 -41.66 23.37
C ILE A 13 -17.91 -43.05 23.97
N GLY A 14 -17.53 -44.05 23.17
CA GLY A 14 -17.14 -45.36 23.71
C GLY A 14 -17.05 -46.53 22.72
N THR A 15 -15.95 -46.59 21.98
CA THR A 15 -15.05 -47.76 21.80
C THR A 15 -15.46 -49.03 21.01
N ALA A 16 -14.75 -49.20 19.88
CA ALA A 16 -14.09 -50.39 19.28
C ALA A 16 -14.85 -51.68 18.90
N ALA A 17 -14.65 -52.17 17.66
CA ALA A 17 -13.69 -53.25 17.37
C ALA A 17 -13.53 -53.56 15.86
N ALA A 18 -12.35 -54.09 15.55
CA ALA A 18 -11.69 -54.38 14.27
C ALA A 18 -12.43 -55.26 13.25
N ALA A 19 -12.11 -55.01 11.97
CA ALA A 19 -11.95 -56.08 10.97
C ALA A 19 -10.72 -55.75 10.09
N ALA A 20 -9.80 -56.72 10.03
CA ALA A 20 -8.53 -56.66 9.33
C ALA A 20 -8.70 -56.91 7.82
N GLY A 21 -7.81 -56.33 7.02
CA GLY A 21 -7.69 -56.61 5.60
C GLY A 21 -6.62 -55.73 4.95
N GLY A 22 -5.38 -56.19 4.99
CA GLY A 22 -4.21 -55.44 4.53
C GLY A 22 -4.16 -55.28 3.02
N ILE A 23 -3.88 -54.05 2.59
CA ILE A 23 -3.18 -53.74 1.35
C ILE A 23 -2.09 -52.73 1.73
N LEU A 24 -0.83 -53.18 1.74
CA LEU A 24 0.35 -52.33 1.86
C LEU A 24 0.51 -51.56 0.54
N LEU A 25 0.13 -50.29 0.53
CA LEU A 25 0.61 -49.32 -0.43
C LEU A 25 1.78 -48.56 0.20
N PRO A 26 2.87 -48.26 -0.53
CA PRO A 26 3.94 -47.43 0.00
C PRO A 26 3.35 -46.06 0.35
N ALA A 27 3.40 -45.71 1.64
CA ALA A 27 3.14 -44.36 2.10
C ALA A 27 4.22 -43.47 1.49
N THR A 28 3.88 -42.77 0.41
CA THR A 28 4.59 -41.56 0.05
C THR A 28 4.29 -40.53 1.14
N ASP A 29 5.33 -40.08 1.82
CA ASP A 29 5.35 -38.98 2.78
C ASP A 29 4.86 -37.67 2.13
N ALA A 30 3.55 -37.54 1.91
CA ALA A 30 2.94 -36.39 1.24
C ALA A 30 1.93 -35.62 2.11
N PHE A 31 1.84 -35.93 3.40
CA PHE A 31 1.07 -35.14 4.35
C PHE A 31 1.91 -34.82 5.59
N GLY A 32 2.97 -34.04 5.37
CA GLY A 32 3.58 -33.29 6.46
C GLY A 32 2.50 -32.37 7.06
N THR A 33 2.05 -32.68 8.27
CA THR A 33 1.29 -31.75 9.09
C THR A 33 2.17 -30.51 9.28
N TYR A 34 1.89 -29.44 8.53
CA TYR A 34 2.51 -28.15 8.76
C TYR A 34 2.18 -27.72 10.19
N ARG A 35 3.13 -27.90 11.11
CA ARG A 35 3.07 -27.23 12.40
C ARG A 35 3.18 -25.74 12.09
N PHE A 36 2.13 -25.00 12.38
CA PHE A 36 2.21 -23.55 12.43
C PHE A 36 3.25 -23.21 13.50
N ALA A 37 4.31 -22.51 13.11
CA ALA A 37 5.29 -21.98 14.04
C ALA A 37 4.55 -21.17 15.11
N SER A 38 4.76 -21.49 16.39
CA SER A 38 4.29 -20.61 17.47
C SER A 38 4.89 -19.21 17.25
N PRO A 39 4.19 -18.11 17.56
CA PRO A 39 4.79 -16.77 17.52
C PRO A 39 6.15 -16.69 18.25
N ASP A 40 6.35 -17.51 19.29
CA ASP A 40 7.59 -17.62 20.06
C ASP A 40 8.78 -18.18 19.27
N GLU A 41 8.56 -18.74 18.08
CA GLU A 41 9.61 -19.22 17.17
C GLU A 41 10.18 -18.10 16.28
N PHE A 42 9.56 -16.91 16.28
CA PHE A 42 10.05 -15.76 15.53
C PHE A 42 10.88 -14.82 16.42
N PRO A 43 11.93 -14.18 15.84
CA PRO A 43 12.56 -13.05 16.48
C PRO A 43 11.54 -12.01 16.93
N SER A 44 11.79 -11.35 18.06
CA SER A 44 10.85 -10.38 18.61
C SER A 44 11.54 -9.29 19.42
N THR A 45 10.84 -8.17 19.52
CA THR A 45 11.08 -7.11 20.49
C THR A 45 10.06 -7.24 21.63
N PRO A 46 10.11 -6.41 22.68
CA PRO A 46 9.02 -6.33 23.65
C PRO A 46 7.63 -6.02 23.05
N HIS A 47 7.54 -5.41 21.86
CA HIS A 47 6.26 -4.92 21.31
C HIS A 47 5.79 -5.63 20.03
N PHE A 48 6.65 -6.38 19.34
CA PHE A 48 6.23 -7.10 18.13
C PHE A 48 7.13 -8.31 17.84
N TRP A 49 6.57 -9.29 17.14
CA TRP A 49 7.32 -10.32 16.43
C TRP A 49 7.61 -9.85 15.01
N TYR A 50 8.70 -10.33 14.43
CA TYR A 50 9.05 -10.03 13.06
C TYR A 50 9.64 -11.26 12.36
N ARG A 51 9.44 -11.34 11.05
CA ARG A 51 10.05 -12.38 10.22
C ARG A 51 10.38 -11.85 8.84
N LYS A 52 11.58 -12.20 8.37
CA LYS A 52 11.87 -12.23 6.95
C LYS A 52 11.42 -13.59 6.40
N PRO A 53 10.60 -13.63 5.34
CA PRO A 53 10.23 -14.88 4.71
C PRO A 53 11.48 -15.56 4.12
N PRO A 54 11.54 -16.91 4.12
CA PRO A 54 12.64 -17.66 3.49
C PRO A 54 12.65 -17.40 1.97
N ASN A 55 13.72 -17.80 1.24
CA ASN A 55 13.90 -17.68 -0.24
C ASN A 55 12.66 -18.14 -1.06
N LYS A 56 11.63 -17.30 -1.08
CA LYS A 56 10.28 -17.47 -1.63
C LYS A 56 10.02 -16.29 -2.55
N PRO A 57 9.01 -16.35 -3.44
CA PRO A 57 8.70 -15.21 -4.32
C PRO A 57 8.50 -13.91 -3.52
N TYR A 58 8.73 -12.78 -4.18
CA TYR A 58 8.53 -11.46 -3.59
C TYR A 58 7.03 -11.22 -3.41
N VAL A 59 6.53 -11.18 -2.18
CA VAL A 59 5.12 -10.86 -1.90
C VAL A 59 4.94 -9.37 -2.04
N ASP A 60 4.14 -8.91 -3.00
CA ASP A 60 3.86 -7.47 -3.23
C ASP A 60 2.70 -6.95 -2.39
N SER A 61 1.62 -7.74 -2.28
CA SER A 61 0.43 -7.34 -1.53
C SER A 61 -0.20 -8.52 -0.81
N GLN A 62 -1.01 -8.21 0.21
CA GLN A 62 -1.78 -9.17 0.96
C GLN A 62 -3.17 -8.63 1.30
N ASN A 63 -4.14 -9.52 1.47
CA ASN A 63 -5.45 -9.22 2.00
C ASN A 63 -6.02 -10.48 2.66
N LYS A 64 -6.40 -10.39 3.95
CA LYS A 64 -6.86 -11.55 4.74
C LYS A 64 -5.86 -12.70 4.63
N ASN A 65 -6.29 -13.88 4.21
CA ASN A 65 -5.43 -15.05 4.02
C ASN A 65 -4.74 -15.09 2.66
N MET A 66 -4.99 -14.13 1.77
CA MET A 66 -4.43 -14.11 0.42
C MET A 66 -3.17 -13.25 0.35
N ALA A 67 -2.24 -13.67 -0.50
CA ALA A 67 -1.04 -12.90 -0.83
C ALA A 67 -0.69 -13.06 -2.30
N PHE A 68 -0.32 -11.95 -2.95
CA PHE A 68 0.10 -11.90 -4.35
C PHE A 68 1.60 -11.66 -4.39
N ALA A 69 2.29 -12.46 -5.19
CA ALA A 69 3.74 -12.42 -5.29
C ALA A 69 4.21 -12.59 -6.73
N PHE A 70 5.49 -12.31 -6.95
CA PHE A 70 6.10 -12.49 -8.25
C PHE A 70 7.55 -12.96 -8.16
N THR A 71 8.02 -13.48 -9.28
CA THR A 71 9.44 -13.70 -9.62
C THR A 71 9.77 -12.88 -10.86
N ASP A 72 10.93 -13.08 -11.46
CA ASP A 72 11.27 -12.43 -12.72
C ASP A 72 10.34 -12.80 -13.89
N THR A 73 9.67 -13.96 -13.82
CA THR A 73 8.97 -14.57 -14.96
C THR A 73 7.56 -15.08 -14.64
N GLU A 74 7.14 -15.06 -13.38
CA GLU A 74 5.84 -15.59 -12.95
C GLU A 74 5.15 -14.67 -11.94
N ILE A 75 3.82 -14.71 -11.97
CA ILE A 75 2.95 -14.22 -10.90
C ILE A 75 2.39 -15.40 -10.10
N LEU A 76 2.24 -15.20 -8.80
CA LEU A 76 1.89 -16.23 -7.83
C LEU A 76 0.84 -15.73 -6.86
N LEU A 77 -0.01 -16.64 -6.39
CA LEU A 77 -1.04 -16.34 -5.41
C LEU A 77 -1.08 -17.45 -4.34
N SER A 78 -1.10 -17.01 -3.09
CA SER A 78 -1.35 -17.81 -1.90
C SER A 78 -2.77 -17.53 -1.40
N ASP A 79 -3.42 -18.53 -0.82
CA ASP A 79 -4.66 -18.42 -0.04
C ASP A 79 -4.51 -18.98 1.39
N ASP A 80 -3.27 -19.00 1.89
CA ASP A 80 -2.87 -19.52 3.19
C ASP A 80 -1.78 -18.65 3.85
N ASN A 81 -1.97 -17.33 3.88
CA ASN A 81 -1.05 -16.38 4.55
C ASN A 81 0.41 -16.44 4.05
N SER A 82 0.60 -16.68 2.75
CA SER A 82 1.93 -16.86 2.12
C SER A 82 2.68 -18.13 2.55
N HIS A 83 2.01 -19.11 3.15
CA HIS A 83 2.66 -20.37 3.53
C HIS A 83 3.00 -21.19 2.28
N THR A 84 2.06 -21.30 1.32
CA THR A 84 2.24 -22.01 0.05
C THR A 84 1.85 -21.17 -1.16
N TRP A 85 2.41 -21.54 -2.33
CA TRP A 85 2.23 -20.84 -3.61
C TRP A 85 1.57 -21.75 -4.63
N LYS A 86 0.33 -22.16 -4.33
CA LYS A 86 -0.44 -23.14 -5.11
C LYS A 86 -0.82 -22.65 -6.51
N TYR A 87 -1.02 -21.34 -6.67
CA TYR A 87 -1.46 -20.75 -7.92
C TYR A 87 -0.32 -19.97 -8.56
N ARG A 88 -0.01 -20.30 -9.81
CA ARG A 88 1.11 -19.74 -10.57
C ARG A 88 0.70 -19.50 -12.02
N LYS A 89 1.24 -18.47 -12.64
CA LYS A 89 1.06 -18.18 -14.05
C LYS A 89 2.30 -17.49 -14.60
N ALA A 90 2.80 -17.99 -15.73
CA ALA A 90 3.85 -17.31 -16.48
C ALA A 90 3.38 -15.91 -16.88
N PHE A 91 4.22 -14.92 -16.64
CA PHE A 91 3.99 -13.52 -16.98
C PHE A 91 5.36 -12.88 -17.28
N PRO A 92 5.72 -12.74 -18.58
CA PRO A 92 7.06 -12.31 -18.98
C PRO A 92 7.52 -10.96 -18.40
N ASP A 93 6.57 -10.09 -18.06
CA ASP A 93 6.85 -8.77 -17.48
C ASP A 93 6.79 -8.73 -15.94
N ALA A 94 6.83 -9.89 -15.26
CA ALA A 94 6.69 -9.96 -13.81
C ALA A 94 7.77 -9.16 -13.05
N LYS A 95 9.01 -9.14 -13.55
CA LYS A 95 10.09 -8.30 -13.00
C LYS A 95 9.79 -6.78 -13.01
N ASN A 96 8.82 -6.34 -13.82
CA ASN A 96 8.45 -4.94 -13.98
C ASN A 96 7.19 -4.57 -13.16
N LEU A 97 6.73 -5.44 -12.27
CA LEU A 97 5.61 -5.16 -11.38
C LEU A 97 5.96 -4.04 -10.41
N THR A 98 5.07 -3.05 -10.32
CA THR A 98 5.21 -1.89 -9.43
C THR A 98 4.02 -1.73 -8.49
N PHE A 99 2.97 -2.52 -8.70
CA PHE A 99 1.70 -2.41 -8.01
C PHE A 99 0.90 -3.72 -8.03
N SER A 100 0.21 -3.99 -6.93
CA SER A 100 -0.90 -4.92 -6.90
C SER A 100 -1.86 -4.61 -5.75
N HIS A 101 -3.11 -5.04 -5.93
CA HIS A 101 -4.18 -5.03 -4.94
C HIS A 101 -4.99 -6.32 -5.03
N ILE A 102 -5.27 -6.94 -3.89
CA ILE A 102 -6.16 -8.10 -3.78
C ILE A 102 -7.51 -7.63 -3.24
N PHE A 103 -8.55 -7.70 -4.05
CA PHE A 103 -9.90 -7.40 -3.61
C PHE A 103 -10.44 -8.47 -2.67
N ASN A 104 -11.46 -8.11 -1.88
CA ASN A 104 -12.16 -9.01 -0.96
C ASN A 104 -12.84 -10.20 -1.63
N ASP A 105 -13.13 -10.12 -2.94
CA ASP A 105 -13.67 -11.23 -3.74
C ASP A 105 -12.57 -12.18 -4.27
N GLY A 106 -11.30 -11.89 -3.98
CA GLY A 106 -10.13 -12.66 -4.40
C GLY A 106 -9.65 -12.35 -5.83
N THR A 107 -10.23 -11.35 -6.50
CA THR A 107 -9.70 -10.79 -7.74
C THR A 107 -8.42 -10.01 -7.44
N VAL A 108 -7.44 -10.05 -8.35
CA VAL A 108 -6.18 -9.31 -8.21
C VAL A 108 -6.05 -8.30 -9.33
N LEU A 109 -5.92 -7.03 -8.99
CA LEU A 109 -5.46 -5.98 -9.90
C LEU A 109 -3.95 -5.83 -9.73
N PHE A 110 -3.19 -5.81 -10.81
CA PHE A 110 -1.74 -5.63 -10.73
C PHE A 110 -1.23 -4.83 -11.92
N GLY A 111 -0.23 -3.99 -11.67
CA GLY A 111 0.35 -3.07 -12.63
C GLY A 111 1.83 -3.36 -12.85
N THR A 112 2.24 -3.35 -14.11
CA THR A 112 3.63 -3.12 -14.46
C THR A 112 3.88 -1.60 -14.51
N ARG A 113 5.03 -1.19 -15.03
CA ARG A 113 5.39 0.22 -15.22
C ARG A 113 4.29 1.05 -15.90
N GLU A 114 3.70 0.56 -17.00
CA GLU A 114 2.73 1.32 -17.82
C GLU A 114 1.43 0.58 -18.13
N LYS A 115 1.32 -0.72 -17.78
CA LYS A 115 0.15 -1.55 -18.07
C LYS A 115 -0.50 -2.06 -16.80
N LEU A 116 -1.83 -2.19 -16.85
CA LEU A 116 -2.64 -2.65 -15.73
C LEU A 116 -3.38 -3.93 -16.12
N PHE A 117 -3.47 -4.88 -15.22
CA PHE A 117 -4.05 -6.19 -15.47
C PHE A 117 -4.98 -6.62 -14.35
N LEU A 118 -6.02 -7.37 -14.71
CA LEU A 118 -6.95 -7.97 -13.76
C LEU A 118 -6.92 -9.49 -13.88
N ALA A 119 -6.40 -10.16 -12.85
CA ALA A 119 -6.45 -11.61 -12.72
C ALA A 119 -7.69 -12.06 -11.95
N LYS A 120 -8.30 -13.15 -12.42
CA LYS A 120 -9.49 -13.76 -11.81
C LYS A 120 -9.30 -15.26 -11.61
N LYS A 121 -10.21 -15.84 -10.81
CA LYS A 121 -10.30 -17.30 -10.59
C LYS A 121 -8.95 -17.89 -10.16
N LYS A 122 -8.28 -17.23 -9.20
CA LYS A 122 -6.96 -17.64 -8.66
C LYS A 122 -5.88 -17.77 -9.74
N LEU A 123 -5.64 -16.68 -10.47
CA LEU A 123 -4.66 -16.56 -11.56
C LEU A 123 -4.87 -17.48 -12.79
N LYS A 124 -6.00 -18.19 -12.91
CA LYS A 124 -6.28 -19.01 -14.10
C LYS A 124 -6.23 -18.20 -15.40
N SER A 125 -6.66 -16.94 -15.34
CA SER A 125 -6.64 -15.99 -16.44
C SER A 125 -6.43 -14.57 -15.91
N TYR A 126 -5.75 -13.75 -16.70
CA TYR A 126 -5.71 -12.31 -16.53
C TYR A 126 -6.00 -11.62 -17.87
N LYS A 127 -6.40 -10.36 -17.82
CA LYS A 127 -6.57 -9.50 -19.00
C LYS A 127 -6.03 -8.11 -18.69
N GLU A 128 -5.58 -7.40 -19.71
CA GLU A 128 -5.23 -5.98 -19.60
C GLU A 128 -6.48 -5.13 -19.35
N ILE A 129 -6.32 -4.08 -18.56
CA ILE A 129 -7.31 -3.07 -18.24
C ILE A 129 -6.83 -1.75 -18.81
N ILE A 130 -7.60 -1.19 -19.74
CA ILE A 130 -7.38 0.16 -20.23
C ILE A 130 -8.07 1.11 -19.26
N VAL A 131 -7.27 1.97 -18.64
CA VAL A 131 -7.76 3.01 -17.73
C VAL A 131 -8.64 3.98 -18.51
N LYS A 132 -9.67 4.51 -17.85
CA LYS A 132 -10.48 5.59 -18.41
C LYS A 132 -10.02 6.94 -17.90
N ASP A 133 -9.94 7.91 -18.78
CA ASP A 133 -9.72 9.30 -18.42
C ASP A 133 -10.95 9.88 -17.69
N ILE A 134 -10.83 11.09 -17.15
CA ILE A 134 -11.89 11.80 -16.42
C ILE A 134 -13.15 11.99 -17.28
N ASP A 135 -12.98 12.12 -18.60
CA ASP A 135 -14.08 12.24 -19.57
C ASP A 135 -14.65 10.88 -20.03
N GLY A 136 -14.09 9.77 -19.55
CA GLY A 136 -14.50 8.41 -19.86
C GLY A 136 -13.84 7.78 -21.10
N LYS A 137 -12.99 8.50 -21.83
CA LYS A 137 -12.21 7.94 -22.95
C LYS A 137 -11.11 7.00 -22.46
N ASP A 138 -10.55 6.22 -23.37
CA ASP A 138 -9.37 5.42 -23.07
C ASP A 138 -8.18 6.32 -22.75
N TYR A 139 -7.60 6.13 -21.56
CA TYR A 139 -6.36 6.76 -21.15
C TYR A 139 -5.19 5.90 -21.60
N ILE A 140 -4.39 6.43 -22.52
CA ILE A 140 -3.25 5.73 -23.11
C ILE A 140 -1.95 6.32 -22.54
N PRO A 141 -1.07 5.50 -21.94
CA PRO A 141 0.29 5.92 -21.58
C PRO A 141 1.00 6.61 -22.76
N HIS A 142 1.79 7.65 -22.47
CA HIS A 142 2.60 8.33 -23.48
C HIS A 142 3.61 7.35 -24.10
N THR A 143 4.00 7.59 -25.36
CA THR A 143 5.15 6.92 -25.96
C THR A 143 6.42 7.52 -25.36
N PRO A 144 7.22 6.75 -24.60
CA PRO A 144 8.38 7.31 -23.92
C PRO A 144 9.53 7.58 -24.88
N LYS A 145 10.29 8.65 -24.61
CA LYS A 145 11.51 8.96 -25.35
C LYS A 145 12.58 7.87 -25.18
N ASN A 146 12.57 7.19 -24.03
CA ASN A 146 13.37 6.00 -23.79
C ASN A 146 12.46 4.83 -23.36
N PRO A 147 12.32 3.76 -24.18
CA PRO A 147 11.53 2.58 -23.84
C PRO A 147 11.94 1.86 -22.55
N ASP A 148 13.19 2.02 -22.09
CA ASP A 148 13.62 1.48 -20.79
C ASP A 148 13.13 2.32 -19.60
N ASN A 149 12.67 3.54 -19.86
CA ASN A 149 12.12 4.47 -18.89
C ASN A 149 10.68 4.92 -19.28
N PRO A 150 9.69 4.02 -19.35
CA PRO A 150 8.31 4.35 -19.73
C PRO A 150 7.52 5.15 -18.68
N GLY A 151 8.05 5.20 -17.47
CA GLY A 151 7.46 5.79 -16.29
C GLY A 151 6.71 4.79 -15.42
N TRP A 152 6.34 5.21 -14.20
CA TRP A 152 5.59 4.40 -13.23
C TRP A 152 4.16 4.93 -13.07
N TYR A 153 3.24 4.37 -13.83
CA TYR A 153 1.84 4.81 -13.82
C TYR A 153 1.04 4.31 -12.61
N PHE A 154 1.43 3.16 -12.02
CA PHE A 154 0.58 2.48 -11.05
C PHE A 154 1.20 2.28 -9.66
N HIS A 155 2.42 2.77 -9.40
CA HIS A 155 3.13 2.53 -8.14
C HIS A 155 2.51 3.28 -6.94
N THR A 156 2.28 2.62 -5.81
CA THR A 156 1.80 3.27 -4.56
C THR A 156 2.88 3.29 -3.49
N LEU A 157 2.98 4.40 -2.75
CA LEU A 157 3.81 4.48 -1.55
C LEU A 157 3.06 3.93 -0.31
N SER A 158 1.74 4.06 -0.29
CA SER A 158 0.86 3.51 0.75
C SER A 158 0.51 2.04 0.44
N GLY A 159 0.29 1.23 1.48
CA GLY A 159 -0.17 -0.16 1.35
C GLY A 159 -1.61 -0.39 1.78
N ASP A 160 -2.33 0.66 2.19
CA ASP A 160 -3.77 0.64 2.44
C ASP A 160 -4.47 1.69 1.57
N ASP A 161 -5.03 1.22 0.45
CA ASP A 161 -5.64 2.09 -0.57
C ASP A 161 -7.11 1.68 -0.85
N SER A 162 -7.71 0.83 -0.02
CA SER A 162 -9.07 0.29 -0.26
C SER A 162 -9.97 0.24 0.96
N TRP A 163 -11.25 0.56 0.74
CA TRP A 163 -12.26 0.66 1.80
C TRP A 163 -13.61 0.10 1.35
N ILE A 164 -14.40 -0.37 2.31
CA ILE A 164 -15.81 -0.72 2.07
C ILE A 164 -16.65 0.54 2.23
N ILE A 165 -17.21 1.04 1.14
CA ILE A 165 -18.05 2.24 1.08
C ILE A 165 -19.42 1.83 0.54
N ASN A 166 -20.48 2.09 1.31
CA ASN A 166 -21.85 1.72 0.94
C ASN A 166 -22.00 0.24 0.53
N GLY A 167 -21.30 -0.65 1.24
CA GLY A 167 -21.31 -2.10 1.00
C GLY A 167 -20.51 -2.58 -0.21
N LYS A 168 -19.75 -1.70 -0.88
CA LYS A 168 -18.87 -2.05 -2.00
C LYS A 168 -17.43 -1.73 -1.67
N GLU A 169 -16.51 -2.56 -2.15
CA GLU A 169 -15.09 -2.25 -2.05
C GLU A 169 -14.71 -1.22 -3.12
N MET A 170 -14.09 -0.14 -2.66
CA MET A 170 -13.57 0.92 -3.48
C MET A 170 -12.07 1.03 -3.25
N LEU A 171 -11.30 0.97 -4.33
CA LEU A 171 -9.84 1.14 -4.33
C LEU A 171 -9.55 2.51 -4.96
N VAL A 172 -8.80 3.36 -4.25
CA VAL A 172 -8.42 4.71 -4.69
C VAL A 172 -6.96 4.94 -4.32
N TRP A 173 -6.13 5.28 -5.30
CA TRP A 173 -4.68 5.40 -5.09
C TRP A 173 -4.07 6.48 -5.98
N GLY A 174 -2.92 7.00 -5.56
CA GLY A 174 -2.09 7.88 -6.39
C GLY A 174 -0.86 7.16 -6.91
N ASN A 175 -0.22 7.71 -7.95
CA ASN A 175 1.08 7.19 -8.43
C ASN A 175 2.27 7.91 -7.80
N TYR A 176 3.13 7.13 -7.12
CA TYR A 176 4.44 7.56 -6.65
C TYR A 176 5.46 7.45 -7.80
N CYS A 177 5.39 8.42 -8.72
CA CYS A 177 6.12 8.42 -9.99
C CYS A 177 7.25 9.46 -10.04
N ASN A 178 7.88 9.66 -11.20
CA ASN A 178 8.93 10.68 -11.42
C ASN A 178 10.14 10.54 -10.46
N VAL A 179 10.46 9.29 -10.10
CA VAL A 179 11.59 8.91 -9.23
C VAL A 179 12.59 8.05 -10.00
N ILE A 180 12.19 6.82 -10.32
CA ILE A 180 12.90 5.91 -11.21
C ILE A 180 11.90 5.32 -12.22
N GLY A 181 12.40 4.92 -13.38
CA GLY A 181 11.60 4.28 -14.42
C GLY A 181 10.99 5.20 -15.47
N GLY A 182 11.13 6.52 -15.39
CA GLY A 182 10.68 7.50 -16.40
C GLY A 182 9.71 8.55 -15.85
N ALA A 183 9.42 9.57 -16.67
CA ALA A 183 8.41 10.57 -16.35
C ALA A 183 6.99 10.04 -16.62
N THR A 184 6.00 10.41 -15.81
CA THR A 184 4.57 10.14 -16.09
C THR A 184 3.68 11.28 -15.61
N PRO A 185 2.47 11.46 -16.19
CA PRO A 185 1.41 12.24 -15.56
C PRO A 185 1.15 11.78 -14.12
N VAL A 186 0.90 12.74 -13.22
CA VAL A 186 0.52 12.44 -11.84
C VAL A 186 -1.00 12.40 -11.75
N ASN A 187 -1.55 11.25 -11.31
CA ASN A 187 -2.98 10.99 -11.29
C ASN A 187 -3.40 10.28 -10.01
N ILE A 188 -4.63 10.55 -9.57
CA ILE A 188 -5.37 9.70 -8.64
C ILE A 188 -6.24 8.76 -9.47
N TYR A 189 -6.13 7.47 -9.25
CA TYR A 189 -6.91 6.42 -9.90
C TYR A 189 -7.95 5.85 -8.94
N TYR A 190 -9.04 5.28 -9.48
CA TYR A 190 -10.01 4.57 -8.68
C TYR A 190 -10.74 3.45 -9.43
N THR A 191 -11.34 2.55 -8.67
CA THR A 191 -12.31 1.56 -9.12
C THR A 191 -13.33 1.25 -8.02
N THR A 192 -14.58 1.06 -8.42
CA THR A 192 -15.73 0.72 -7.55
C THR A 192 -16.35 -0.65 -7.90
N ASP A 193 -15.72 -1.39 -8.81
CA ASP A 193 -16.24 -2.64 -9.38
C ASP A 193 -15.22 -3.80 -9.36
N ASN A 194 -14.34 -3.78 -8.36
CA ASN A 194 -13.27 -4.76 -8.17
C ASN A 194 -12.31 -4.81 -9.37
N GLY A 195 -11.91 -3.64 -9.87
CA GLY A 195 -10.90 -3.47 -10.92
C GLY A 195 -11.37 -3.84 -12.33
N LYS A 196 -12.67 -4.11 -12.53
CA LYS A 196 -13.20 -4.39 -13.89
C LYS A 196 -13.13 -3.14 -14.77
N THR A 197 -13.30 -1.98 -14.15
CA THR A 197 -13.12 -0.65 -14.72
C THR A 197 -12.24 0.17 -13.77
N VAL A 198 -11.18 0.78 -14.32
CA VAL A 198 -10.29 1.69 -13.58
C VAL A 198 -10.33 3.04 -14.27
N LYS A 199 -10.43 4.12 -13.50
CA LYS A 199 -10.59 5.48 -14.03
C LYS A 199 -9.69 6.47 -13.30
N ILE A 200 -9.38 7.59 -13.94
CA ILE A 200 -8.73 8.73 -13.30
C ILE A 200 -9.78 9.54 -12.53
N ALA A 201 -9.55 9.72 -11.23
CA ALA A 201 -10.34 10.57 -10.34
C ALA A 201 -9.89 12.04 -10.40
N TYR A 202 -8.58 12.26 -10.57
CA TYR A 202 -7.96 13.58 -10.63
C TYR A 202 -6.64 13.50 -11.40
N SER A 203 -6.37 14.48 -12.25
CA SER A 203 -5.11 14.59 -13.01
C SER A 203 -4.46 15.93 -12.71
N PHE A 204 -3.21 15.89 -12.23
CA PHE A 204 -2.43 17.10 -11.95
C PHE A 204 -1.95 17.77 -13.24
N GLY A 205 -1.53 19.01 -13.07
CA GLY A 205 -0.94 19.86 -14.09
C GLY A 205 0.34 19.33 -14.69
N GLN A 206 0.75 19.95 -15.80
CA GLN A 206 2.03 19.66 -16.43
C GLN A 206 3.19 20.25 -15.62
N ASN A 207 3.99 19.39 -14.98
CA ASN A 207 5.15 19.82 -14.21
C ASN A 207 6.40 19.93 -15.12
N PRO A 208 6.91 21.13 -15.44
CA PRO A 208 8.03 21.30 -16.36
C PRO A 208 9.39 20.86 -15.76
N TYR A 209 9.43 20.52 -14.47
CA TYR A 209 10.61 19.94 -13.84
C TYR A 209 10.69 18.42 -14.01
N PHE A 210 9.59 17.77 -14.40
CA PHE A 210 9.48 16.32 -14.58
C PHE A 210 8.85 15.95 -15.93
N SER A 211 9.27 16.64 -17.00
CA SER A 211 8.92 16.25 -18.36
C SER A 211 9.66 14.98 -18.82
N ASP A 212 9.13 14.29 -19.83
CA ASP A 212 9.81 13.15 -20.44
C ASP A 212 11.00 13.61 -21.29
N ASN A 213 12.19 13.55 -20.68
CA ASN A 213 13.46 13.78 -21.35
C ASN A 213 14.22 12.47 -21.63
N GLY A 214 13.61 11.31 -21.37
CA GLY A 214 14.21 9.97 -21.51
C GLY A 214 15.03 9.47 -20.32
N SER A 215 15.19 10.29 -19.26
CA SER A 215 15.93 9.91 -18.05
C SER A 215 15.07 9.09 -17.07
N ARG A 216 15.73 8.44 -16.09
CA ARG A 216 15.06 7.57 -15.12
C ARG A 216 14.02 8.29 -14.25
N GLY A 217 14.17 9.58 -13.98
CA GLY A 217 13.23 10.33 -13.11
C GLY A 217 12.40 11.37 -13.85
N GLY A 218 12.56 11.47 -15.18
CA GLY A 218 12.19 12.68 -15.91
C GLY A 218 13.11 13.86 -15.60
N GLY A 219 12.84 14.99 -16.23
CA GLY A 219 13.58 16.22 -16.00
C GLY A 219 13.15 17.31 -16.96
N SER A 220 13.61 18.54 -16.76
CA SER A 220 13.26 19.67 -17.63
C SER A 220 13.71 19.51 -19.08
N GLY A 221 13.03 20.24 -19.98
CA GLY A 221 13.35 20.30 -21.42
C GLY A 221 12.88 19.10 -22.24
N GLY A 222 12.02 18.26 -21.67
CA GLY A 222 11.39 17.12 -22.32
C GLY A 222 9.95 17.40 -22.76
N ASN A 223 9.23 16.34 -23.10
CA ASN A 223 7.80 16.41 -23.42
C ASN A 223 6.98 16.61 -22.13
N LEU A 224 6.16 17.66 -22.08
CA LEU A 224 5.28 17.90 -20.94
C LEU A 224 4.20 16.80 -20.85
N LEU A 225 3.96 16.32 -19.62
CA LEU A 225 3.02 15.25 -19.30
C LEU A 225 2.08 15.72 -18.20
N GLY A 226 0.81 15.34 -18.25
CA GLY A 226 -0.23 15.80 -17.32
C GLY A 226 -1.31 16.61 -18.00
N ASN A 227 -2.26 17.10 -17.20
CA ASN A 227 -3.40 17.89 -17.66
C ASN A 227 -2.96 19.35 -17.92
N PRO A 228 -2.95 19.85 -19.16
CA PRO A 228 -2.57 21.23 -19.45
C PRO A 228 -3.53 22.28 -18.86
N ASP A 229 -4.77 21.89 -18.55
CA ASP A 229 -5.81 22.78 -18.02
C ASP A 229 -5.79 22.85 -16.48
N ASN A 230 -4.95 22.06 -15.81
CA ASN A 230 -4.80 22.10 -14.36
C ASN A 230 -3.50 22.84 -13.99
N PRO A 231 -3.55 23.98 -13.27
CA PRO A 231 -2.35 24.71 -12.89
C PRO A 231 -1.60 24.07 -11.70
N ILE A 232 -2.21 23.11 -11.01
CA ILE A 232 -1.63 22.51 -9.81
C ILE A 232 -0.62 21.43 -10.21
N ILE A 233 0.67 21.68 -9.95
CA ILE A 233 1.76 20.76 -10.26
C ILE A 233 2.22 20.02 -9.00
N CYS A 234 2.62 18.77 -9.14
CA CYS A 234 3.39 18.08 -8.13
C CYS A 234 4.35 17.09 -8.80
N ARG A 235 5.29 16.53 -8.03
CA ARG A 235 6.17 15.48 -8.54
C ARG A 235 5.46 14.12 -8.56
N HIS A 236 4.74 13.80 -7.49
CA HIS A 236 4.02 12.55 -7.29
C HIS A 236 3.10 12.60 -6.05
N ILE A 237 2.33 11.54 -5.82
CA ILE A 237 1.39 11.40 -4.69
C ILE A 237 1.97 10.48 -3.62
N HIS A 238 1.98 10.92 -2.37
CA HIS A 238 2.50 10.18 -1.22
C HIS A 238 1.47 9.24 -0.60
N SER A 239 0.21 9.67 -0.52
CA SER A 239 -0.84 8.90 0.12
C SER A 239 -2.22 9.34 -0.35
N VAL A 240 -3.16 8.39 -0.36
CA VAL A 240 -4.61 8.64 -0.45
C VAL A 240 -5.24 7.87 0.70
N ALA A 241 -6.17 8.49 1.44
CA ALA A 241 -6.85 7.89 2.57
C ALA A 241 -8.34 8.29 2.59
N TYR A 242 -9.19 7.40 3.08
CA TYR A 242 -10.62 7.64 3.24
C TYR A 242 -10.97 8.00 4.68
N ASN A 243 -11.71 9.09 4.85
CA ASN A 243 -12.34 9.50 6.10
C ASN A 243 -13.83 9.08 6.10
N PRO A 244 -14.21 8.01 6.83
CA PRO A 244 -15.60 7.56 6.87
C PRO A 244 -16.54 8.55 7.57
N ALA A 245 -16.04 9.42 8.46
CA ALA A 245 -16.89 10.37 9.18
C ALA A 245 -17.39 11.52 8.29
N GLU A 246 -16.67 11.82 7.21
CA GLU A 246 -17.01 12.89 6.26
C GLU A 246 -17.47 12.37 4.89
N ASP A 247 -17.40 11.05 4.68
CA ASP A 247 -17.53 10.42 3.36
C ASP A 247 -16.62 11.11 2.31
N ALA A 248 -15.36 11.32 2.69
CA ALA A 248 -14.40 12.08 1.90
C ALA A 248 -13.02 11.41 1.88
N PHE A 249 -12.29 11.65 0.80
CA PHE A 249 -10.92 11.20 0.61
C PHE A 249 -9.95 12.34 0.79
N TYR A 250 -8.76 12.02 1.29
CA TYR A 250 -7.66 12.95 1.45
C TYR A 250 -6.45 12.42 0.70
N ALA A 251 -5.80 13.28 -0.07
CA ALA A 251 -4.56 12.94 -0.75
C ALA A 251 -3.47 13.94 -0.39
N CYS A 252 -2.23 13.47 -0.26
CA CYS A 252 -1.06 14.32 -0.07
C CYS A 252 -0.03 14.09 -1.18
N THR A 253 0.57 15.18 -1.66
CA THR A 253 1.65 15.19 -2.65
C THR A 253 2.91 15.83 -2.08
N GLY A 254 4.03 15.76 -2.79
CA GLY A 254 5.21 16.47 -2.32
C GLY A 254 6.43 16.49 -3.24
N ASP A 255 7.57 16.73 -2.58
CA ASP A 255 8.97 16.64 -3.00
C ASP A 255 9.69 17.89 -3.54
N GLY A 256 9.04 19.05 -3.64
CA GLY A 256 9.74 20.23 -4.13
C GLY A 256 9.11 21.59 -3.83
N ASN A 257 9.98 22.55 -3.57
CA ASN A 257 9.70 23.98 -3.71
C ASN A 257 10.31 24.43 -5.03
N ARG A 258 9.49 24.85 -5.99
CA ARG A 258 9.95 25.25 -7.32
C ARG A 258 9.61 26.71 -7.60
N PRO A 259 10.34 27.37 -8.53
CA PRO A 259 9.99 28.72 -8.99
C PRO A 259 8.54 28.88 -9.47
N LEU A 260 7.96 27.84 -10.09
CA LEU A 260 6.59 27.87 -10.61
C LEU A 260 5.51 27.47 -9.60
N GLY A 261 5.89 27.02 -8.40
CA GLY A 261 4.95 26.58 -7.38
C GLY A 261 5.54 25.56 -6.42
N TRP A 262 4.83 25.33 -5.33
CA TRP A 262 5.14 24.25 -4.39
C TRP A 262 4.45 22.97 -4.85
N GLU A 263 5.07 21.82 -4.58
CA GLU A 263 4.57 20.51 -4.98
C GLU A 263 3.87 19.77 -3.83
N CYS A 264 3.88 20.33 -2.61
CA CYS A 264 3.26 19.74 -1.44
C CYS A 264 1.84 20.28 -1.26
N HIS A 265 0.86 19.44 -1.62
CA HIS A 265 -0.55 19.76 -1.52
C HIS A 265 -1.26 18.74 -0.65
N TRP A 266 -2.29 19.20 0.06
CA TRP A 266 -3.36 18.34 0.53
C TRP A 266 -4.60 18.59 -0.30
N LEU A 267 -5.23 17.51 -0.74
CA LEU A 267 -6.49 17.54 -1.46
C LEU A 267 -7.55 16.85 -0.63
N ARG A 268 -8.77 17.38 -0.68
CA ARG A 268 -9.99 16.71 -0.18
C ARG A 268 -10.90 16.41 -1.37
N GLY A 269 -11.34 15.16 -1.48
CA GLY A 269 -12.18 14.65 -2.56
C GLY A 269 -13.46 14.05 -2.05
N THR A 270 -14.60 14.36 -2.65
CA THR A 270 -15.87 13.63 -2.42
C THR A 270 -16.31 12.94 -3.69
N TYR A 271 -16.87 11.73 -3.58
CA TYR A 271 -17.32 10.93 -4.72
C TYR A 271 -18.85 10.85 -4.78
N ASP A 272 -19.42 11.32 -5.87
CA ASP A 272 -20.85 11.16 -6.19
C ASP A 272 -21.03 9.83 -6.95
N ASN A 273 -21.42 8.78 -6.22
CA ASN A 273 -21.66 7.45 -6.80
C ASN A 273 -22.82 7.42 -7.82
N THR A 274 -23.76 8.37 -7.78
CA THR A 274 -24.88 8.41 -8.74
C THR A 274 -24.44 8.95 -10.09
N LYS A 275 -23.54 9.94 -10.08
CA LYS A 275 -23.00 10.56 -11.29
C LYS A 275 -21.68 9.95 -11.74
N ASP A 276 -21.07 9.14 -10.87
CA ASP A 276 -19.72 8.63 -11.04
C ASP A 276 -18.70 9.75 -11.25
N LYS A 277 -18.72 10.73 -10.33
CA LYS A 277 -17.92 11.97 -10.42
C LYS A 277 -17.25 12.31 -9.12
N TRP A 278 -16.08 12.92 -9.23
CA TRP A 278 -15.32 13.44 -8.12
C TRP A 278 -15.38 14.97 -8.03
N ASP A 279 -15.40 15.50 -6.81
CA ASP A 279 -15.12 16.92 -6.51
C ASP A 279 -13.87 16.97 -5.63
N TRP A 280 -12.72 17.27 -6.25
CA TRP A 280 -11.43 17.41 -5.57
C TRP A 280 -11.09 18.88 -5.38
N LYS A 281 -10.62 19.23 -4.18
CA LYS A 281 -10.18 20.58 -3.83
C LYS A 281 -8.82 20.53 -3.16
N VAL A 282 -7.89 21.35 -3.63
CA VAL A 282 -6.67 21.65 -2.87
C VAL A 282 -7.09 22.44 -1.63
N ILE A 283 -6.82 21.89 -0.45
CA ILE A 283 -7.13 22.49 0.85
C ILE A 283 -5.89 23.07 1.52
N ILE A 284 -4.70 22.59 1.17
CA ILE A 284 -3.41 23.10 1.66
C ILE A 284 -2.40 23.06 0.52
N THR A 285 -1.59 24.10 0.41
CA THR A 285 -0.37 24.14 -0.39
C THR A 285 0.73 24.70 0.50
N GLU A 286 1.78 23.94 0.74
CA GLU A 286 2.83 24.31 1.68
C GLU A 286 4.24 23.96 1.20
N SER A 287 5.24 24.52 1.88
CA SER A 287 6.64 24.21 1.63
C SER A 287 6.96 22.74 1.93
N LEU A 288 7.90 22.16 1.19
CA LEU A 288 8.35 20.76 1.34
C LEU A 288 8.90 20.42 2.74
N ASN A 289 9.31 21.43 3.51
CA ASN A 289 9.92 21.26 4.81
C ASN A 289 8.94 21.54 5.97
N THR A 290 7.69 21.13 5.80
CA THR A 290 6.61 21.33 6.78
C THR A 290 5.95 20.01 7.12
N ARG A 291 5.18 19.96 8.22
CA ARG A 291 4.38 18.78 8.59
C ARG A 291 3.35 18.34 7.54
N TYR A 292 3.12 19.17 6.53
CA TYR A 292 2.20 18.91 5.45
C TYR A 292 2.81 18.13 4.29
N LYS A 293 4.14 18.03 4.17
CA LYS A 293 4.72 17.00 3.30
C LYS A 293 4.56 15.67 4.03
N ALA A 294 3.54 14.89 3.67
CA ALA A 294 3.09 13.79 4.53
C ALA A 294 2.84 12.50 3.74
N GLY A 295 3.02 11.38 4.42
CA GLY A 295 2.53 10.07 4.00
C GLY A 295 1.76 9.39 5.13
N GLY A 296 1.39 8.12 4.92
CA GLY A 296 0.73 7.29 5.93
C GLY A 296 -0.51 7.94 6.58
N ILE A 297 -1.37 8.58 5.78
CA ILE A 297 -2.56 9.25 6.31
C ILE A 297 -3.54 8.17 6.80
N SER A 298 -4.11 8.36 7.99
CA SER A 298 -5.06 7.42 8.59
C SER A 298 -6.16 8.15 9.35
N PHE A 299 -7.35 7.56 9.37
CA PHE A 299 -8.50 8.07 10.13
C PHE A 299 -8.97 7.03 11.13
N VAL A 300 -9.03 7.40 12.40
CA VAL A 300 -9.50 6.55 13.50
C VAL A 300 -10.48 7.34 14.33
N ASP A 301 -11.69 6.81 14.51
CA ASP A 301 -12.77 7.43 15.29
C ASP A 301 -13.01 8.92 14.95
N GLY A 302 -12.94 9.25 13.65
CA GLY A 302 -13.14 10.61 13.13
C GLY A 302 -11.93 11.54 13.27
N ARG A 303 -10.84 11.12 13.92
CA ARG A 303 -9.59 11.88 14.01
C ARG A 303 -8.65 11.55 12.86
N MET A 304 -7.92 12.57 12.39
CA MET A 304 -6.89 12.45 11.35
C MET A 304 -5.52 12.22 11.99
N TYR A 305 -4.74 11.31 11.40
CA TYR A 305 -3.36 11.03 11.75
C TYR A 305 -2.49 11.03 10.49
N TRP A 306 -1.26 11.52 10.59
CA TRP A 306 -0.30 11.48 9.49
C TRP A 306 1.14 11.50 9.99
N ILE A 307 2.07 11.05 9.14
CA ILE A 307 3.51 11.15 9.38
C ILE A 307 4.13 12.12 8.37
N SER A 308 4.94 13.05 8.88
CA SER A 308 5.62 14.07 8.07
C SER A 308 6.94 13.57 7.50
N ASP A 309 7.07 13.72 6.19
CA ASP A 309 8.22 13.45 5.33
C ASP A 309 9.07 14.71 5.06
N ALA A 310 9.03 15.69 5.98
CA ALA A 310 9.82 16.91 5.84
C ALA A 310 11.34 16.62 5.90
N ASN A 311 12.01 16.97 4.79
CA ASN A 311 13.41 16.64 4.53
C ASN A 311 14.24 17.80 3.96
N GLY A 312 13.77 19.04 4.13
CA GLY A 312 14.49 20.26 3.74
C GLY A 312 15.57 20.69 4.75
N PRO A 313 16.02 21.96 4.71
CA PRO A 313 17.00 22.49 5.67
C PRO A 313 16.40 22.68 7.06
N GLU A 314 17.22 22.73 8.11
CA GLU A 314 16.71 23.07 9.45
C GLU A 314 16.11 24.50 9.51
N PRO A 315 15.12 24.75 10.39
CA PRO A 315 14.47 23.80 11.31
C PRO A 315 13.43 22.93 10.60
N TRP A 316 13.40 21.64 10.96
CA TRP A 316 12.41 20.70 10.44
C TRP A 316 11.11 20.72 11.23
N ASP A 317 9.98 20.80 10.52
CA ASP A 317 8.65 20.56 11.09
C ASP A 317 8.20 19.14 10.74
N ARG A 318 8.73 18.16 11.48
CA ARG A 318 8.47 16.72 11.29
C ARG A 318 8.02 16.02 12.54
N GLY A 319 7.32 14.91 12.35
CA GLY A 319 6.65 14.20 13.42
C GLY A 319 5.52 13.31 12.92
N ILE A 320 4.94 12.59 13.87
CA ILE A 320 3.62 11.98 13.73
C ILE A 320 2.64 12.91 14.43
N PHE A 321 1.59 13.30 13.71
CA PHE A 321 0.65 14.31 14.16
C PHE A 321 -0.77 13.77 14.15
N SER A 322 -1.64 14.43 14.92
CA SER A 322 -3.08 14.28 14.79
C SER A 322 -3.81 15.59 14.99
N CYS A 323 -4.99 15.69 14.39
CA CYS A 323 -5.95 16.77 14.62
C CYS A 323 -7.36 16.30 14.25
N ASP A 324 -8.36 17.14 14.54
CA ASP A 324 -9.66 16.97 13.90
C ASP A 324 -9.54 17.36 12.41
N PRO A 325 -10.18 16.64 11.47
CA PRO A 325 -9.99 16.90 10.04
C PRO A 325 -10.30 18.34 9.60
N ALA A 326 -11.28 18.98 10.24
CA ALA A 326 -11.64 20.39 10.00
C ALA A 326 -10.52 21.37 10.37
N ASP A 327 -9.61 20.97 11.27
CA ASP A 327 -8.50 21.78 11.76
C ASP A 327 -7.20 21.54 10.99
N ILE A 328 -7.22 20.77 9.89
CA ILE A 328 -5.99 20.45 9.16
C ILE A 328 -5.23 21.70 8.69
N GLY A 329 -5.92 22.80 8.36
CA GLY A 329 -5.29 24.08 8.02
C GLY A 329 -4.80 24.92 9.21
N ASN A 330 -5.08 24.52 10.45
CA ASN A 330 -4.74 25.25 11.67
C ASN A 330 -3.63 24.51 12.45
N VAL A 331 -2.37 24.88 12.19
CA VAL A 331 -1.19 24.27 12.81
C VAL A 331 -1.24 24.26 14.35
N LYS A 332 -1.89 25.23 14.99
CA LYS A 332 -1.99 25.31 16.46
C LYS A 332 -2.91 24.25 17.06
N ALA A 333 -3.83 23.69 16.26
CA ALA A 333 -4.72 22.61 16.68
C ALA A 333 -4.07 21.23 16.53
N HIS A 334 -2.92 21.15 15.86
CA HIS A 334 -2.23 19.88 15.65
C HIS A 334 -1.52 19.45 16.92
N THR A 335 -1.73 18.20 17.30
CA THR A 335 -0.98 17.54 18.37
C THR A 335 0.14 16.72 17.75
N GLN A 336 1.40 17.05 18.08
CA GLN A 336 2.53 16.19 17.76
C GLN A 336 2.56 15.01 18.74
N LEU A 337 2.28 13.82 18.25
CA LEU A 337 2.27 12.58 19.03
C LEU A 337 3.68 12.03 19.22
N PHE A 338 4.53 12.20 18.20
CA PHE A 338 5.92 11.71 18.23
C PHE A 338 6.82 12.55 17.34
N ASN A 339 8.11 12.65 17.70
CA ASN A 339 9.14 13.25 16.87
C ASN A 339 10.22 12.21 16.56
N PRO A 340 10.30 11.67 15.34
CA PRO A 340 11.31 10.69 14.96
C PRO A 340 12.73 11.29 14.88
N LYS A 341 12.86 12.62 14.94
CA LYS A 341 14.09 13.40 14.69
C LYS A 341 14.65 13.28 13.27
N TYR A 342 14.23 12.29 12.49
CA TYR A 342 14.68 12.00 11.13
C TYR A 342 13.53 12.05 10.14
N GLU A 343 13.84 12.11 8.85
CA GLU A 343 12.85 11.98 7.78
C GLU A 343 12.14 10.61 7.87
N SER A 344 10.82 10.62 7.69
CA SER A 344 9.96 9.43 7.75
C SER A 344 8.72 9.68 6.90
N GLY A 345 8.15 8.67 6.27
CA GLY A 345 7.00 8.89 5.37
C GLY A 345 5.97 7.77 5.35
N THR A 346 6.20 6.69 6.10
CA THR A 346 5.31 5.52 6.08
C THR A 346 4.76 5.26 7.47
N MET A 347 3.43 5.14 7.55
CA MET A 347 2.69 4.82 8.75
C MET A 347 1.42 4.06 8.38
N ILE A 348 0.99 3.14 9.23
CA ILE A 348 -0.35 2.55 9.23
C ILE A 348 -0.90 2.55 10.66
N ILE A 349 -2.22 2.64 10.79
CA ILE A 349 -2.92 2.46 12.06
C ILE A 349 -3.96 1.35 11.91
N GLU A 350 -3.87 0.31 12.75
CA GLU A 350 -4.84 -0.80 12.77
C GLU A 350 -4.95 -1.37 14.18
N ASP A 351 -6.17 -1.62 14.65
CA ASP A 351 -6.49 -2.12 16.00
C ASP A 351 -5.83 -1.32 17.14
N GLY A 352 -5.82 0.01 17.02
CA GLY A 352 -5.23 0.91 18.01
C GLY A 352 -3.70 0.95 18.03
N VAL A 353 -3.03 0.18 17.17
CA VAL A 353 -1.58 0.19 17.02
C VAL A 353 -1.19 1.14 15.89
N ILE A 354 -0.25 2.06 16.18
CA ILE A 354 0.43 2.84 15.15
C ILE A 354 1.77 2.16 14.86
N LEU A 355 1.99 1.78 13.60
CA LEU A 355 3.27 1.28 13.10
C LEU A 355 3.81 2.25 12.06
N ALA A 356 5.00 2.78 12.30
CA ALA A 356 5.70 3.67 11.39
C ALA A 356 7.17 3.23 11.23
N THR A 357 7.85 3.78 10.22
CA THR A 357 9.20 3.33 9.84
C THR A 357 10.18 4.48 9.71
N HIS A 358 11.44 4.21 10.04
CA HIS A 358 12.56 5.10 9.73
C HIS A 358 13.09 4.83 8.33
N ILE A 359 13.60 5.87 7.67
CA ILE A 359 14.28 5.75 6.38
C ILE A 359 15.77 5.50 6.64
N ALA A 360 16.32 4.39 6.13
CA ALA A 360 17.70 3.98 6.42
C ALA A 360 18.74 4.98 5.91
N VAL A 361 18.46 5.69 4.81
CA VAL A 361 19.39 6.71 4.26
C VAL A 361 19.28 8.08 4.93
N ALA A 362 18.25 8.31 5.74
CA ALA A 362 18.00 9.59 6.40
C ALA A 362 18.08 9.51 7.93
N SER A 363 18.42 8.34 8.48
CA SER A 363 18.47 8.07 9.91
C SER A 363 19.66 7.15 10.24
N PRO A 364 20.09 7.05 11.51
CA PRO A 364 21.15 6.12 11.92
C PRO A 364 20.69 4.66 12.03
N PHE A 365 19.40 4.38 11.76
CA PHE A 365 18.83 3.05 11.89
C PHE A 365 19.20 2.19 10.67
N THR A 366 19.56 0.94 10.92
CA THR A 366 19.81 -0.06 9.88
C THR A 366 18.48 -0.49 9.26
N LEU A 367 17.52 -0.84 10.10
CA LEU A 367 16.15 -1.19 9.72
C LEU A 367 15.24 -0.75 10.85
N GLY A 368 14.82 0.52 10.79
CA GLY A 368 14.21 1.21 11.91
C GLY A 368 12.67 1.19 11.92
N PHE A 369 12.12 0.95 13.11
CA PHE A 369 10.68 0.92 13.37
C PHE A 369 10.32 1.86 14.53
N MET A 370 9.16 2.48 14.39
CA MET A 370 8.46 3.20 15.45
C MET A 370 7.13 2.50 15.70
N ILE A 371 6.81 2.22 16.95
CA ILE A 371 5.54 1.60 17.33
C ILE A 371 4.92 2.31 18.52
N SER A 372 3.62 2.55 18.42
CA SER A 372 2.77 2.90 19.56
C SER A 372 1.68 1.84 19.71
N PRO A 373 1.67 1.05 20.79
CA PRO A 373 0.65 0.02 21.02
C PRO A 373 -0.69 0.59 21.51
N ASP A 374 -0.78 1.89 21.74
CA ASP A 374 -1.89 2.54 22.44
C ASP A 374 -2.29 3.90 21.82
N LEU A 375 -2.29 3.95 20.48
CA LEU A 375 -2.74 5.06 19.66
C LEU A 375 -2.05 6.41 19.99
N GLY A 376 -0.74 6.35 20.19
CA GLY A 376 0.14 7.50 20.33
C GLY A 376 0.41 7.95 21.77
N LYS A 377 -0.02 7.19 22.80
CA LYS A 377 0.25 7.55 24.20
C LYS A 377 1.67 7.19 24.63
N ASN A 378 2.13 5.99 24.26
CA ASN A 378 3.48 5.50 24.48
C ASN A 378 4.13 5.15 23.13
N TRP A 379 5.45 5.38 23.03
CA TRP A 379 6.23 5.18 21.81
C TRP A 379 7.50 4.40 22.07
N TYR A 380 7.84 3.54 21.14
CA TYR A 380 9.05 2.71 21.18
C TYR A 380 9.72 2.69 19.81
N GLU A 381 11.04 2.79 19.80
CA GLU A 381 11.86 2.73 18.60
C GLU A 381 12.75 1.49 18.63
N TYR A 382 12.90 0.83 17.48
CA TYR A 382 13.70 -0.38 17.33
C TYR A 382 14.55 -0.31 16.08
N ASP A 383 15.79 -0.81 16.17
CA ASP A 383 16.68 -1.05 15.04
C ASP A 383 16.91 -2.55 14.86
N ILE A 384 16.38 -3.14 13.78
CA ILE A 384 16.53 -4.57 13.50
C ILE A 384 17.79 -4.80 12.66
N LYS A 385 18.93 -4.97 13.33
CA LYS A 385 20.24 -5.03 12.65
C LYS A 385 20.49 -6.33 11.86
N ASP A 386 19.85 -7.42 12.26
CA ASP A 386 20.15 -8.76 11.73
C ASP A 386 19.70 -8.99 10.28
N TYR A 387 18.95 -8.05 9.68
CA TYR A 387 18.45 -8.16 8.30
C TYR A 387 19.17 -7.28 7.29
N GLY A 388 20.12 -6.44 7.72
CA GLY A 388 20.81 -5.50 6.85
C GLY A 388 20.07 -4.17 6.66
N ALA A 389 20.74 -3.23 5.99
CA ALA A 389 20.29 -1.85 5.89
C ALA A 389 19.22 -1.66 4.82
N PHE A 390 17.98 -1.42 5.23
CA PHE A 390 16.84 -1.19 4.34
C PHE A 390 15.89 -0.15 4.90
N SER A 391 15.23 0.61 4.01
CA SER A 391 14.09 1.44 4.39
C SER A 391 12.81 0.61 4.28
N PRO A 392 12.09 0.34 5.39
CA PRO A 392 10.79 -0.29 5.30
C PRO A 392 9.74 0.71 4.82
N SER A 393 8.96 0.33 3.80
CA SER A 393 7.94 1.17 3.19
C SER A 393 6.69 0.36 2.83
N ARG A 394 5.64 1.02 2.32
CA ARG A 394 4.40 0.41 1.81
C ARG A 394 3.80 -0.65 2.74
N ILE A 395 3.44 -0.22 3.95
CA ILE A 395 2.84 -1.09 4.97
C ILE A 395 1.41 -1.47 4.55
N HIS A 396 1.16 -2.76 4.40
CA HIS A 396 -0.16 -3.31 4.14
C HIS A 396 -0.84 -3.73 5.45
N LYS A 397 -2.17 -3.60 5.49
CA LYS A 397 -3.05 -4.12 6.55
C LYS A 397 -2.71 -5.56 6.95
N LYS A 398 -3.04 -5.93 8.18
CA LYS A 398 -2.74 -7.27 8.69
C LYS A 398 -3.41 -8.37 7.86
N ASN A 399 -2.68 -9.46 7.66
CA ASN A 399 -3.26 -10.70 7.13
C ASN A 399 -4.12 -11.40 8.19
N ALA A 400 -4.73 -12.53 7.83
CA ALA A 400 -5.60 -13.28 8.75
C ALA A 400 -4.88 -13.85 9.99
N GLU A 401 -3.55 -13.84 10.00
CA GLU A 401 -2.71 -14.24 11.13
C GLU A 401 -2.22 -13.04 11.97
N GLY A 402 -2.60 -11.80 11.60
CA GLY A 402 -2.24 -10.58 12.32
C GLY A 402 -0.90 -9.96 11.91
N TRP A 403 -0.31 -10.37 10.79
CA TRP A 403 0.97 -9.82 10.31
C TRP A 403 0.73 -8.66 9.33
N PHE A 404 1.29 -7.49 9.61
CA PHE A 404 1.53 -6.46 8.59
C PHE A 404 2.60 -6.95 7.62
N ARG A 405 2.50 -6.55 6.35
CA ARG A 405 3.52 -6.79 5.32
C ARG A 405 4.09 -5.46 4.85
N LEU A 406 5.41 -5.41 4.68
CA LEU A 406 6.13 -4.20 4.31
C LEU A 406 7.12 -4.50 3.18
N ASP A 407 7.28 -3.55 2.26
CA ASP A 407 8.44 -3.51 1.37
C ASP A 407 9.68 -3.21 2.19
N LEU A 408 10.82 -3.77 1.80
CA LEU A 408 12.15 -3.31 2.18
C LEU A 408 12.85 -2.80 0.94
N ARG A 409 13.26 -1.53 0.97
CA ARG A 409 13.90 -0.84 -0.16
C ARG A 409 15.37 -0.59 0.13
N THR A 410 16.23 -0.75 -0.88
CA THR A 410 17.58 -0.16 -0.84
C THR A 410 17.47 1.32 -1.16
N GLY A 411 18.05 2.17 -0.31
CA GLY A 411 17.77 3.60 -0.37
C GLY A 411 16.32 3.87 -0.02
N TRP A 412 15.58 4.52 -0.92
CA TRP A 412 14.16 4.84 -0.73
C TRP A 412 13.23 4.12 -1.73
N ILE A 413 13.74 3.74 -2.91
CA ILE A 413 12.90 3.35 -4.05
C ILE A 413 13.16 1.93 -4.54
N ASP A 414 14.42 1.52 -4.65
CA ASP A 414 14.77 0.27 -5.31
C ASP A 414 14.26 -0.93 -4.50
N LEU A 415 13.49 -1.79 -5.17
CA LEU A 415 12.93 -3.00 -4.59
C LEU A 415 14.07 -3.93 -4.15
N ALA A 416 14.04 -4.42 -2.90
CA ALA A 416 15.03 -5.37 -2.43
C ALA A 416 14.39 -6.59 -1.79
N GLU A 417 13.69 -6.40 -0.68
CA GLU A 417 13.15 -7.48 0.15
C GLU A 417 11.75 -7.11 0.64
N TYR A 418 11.14 -7.99 1.43
CA TYR A 418 9.92 -7.70 2.16
C TYR A 418 9.98 -8.38 3.52
N MET A 419 9.17 -7.92 4.47
CA MET A 419 9.09 -8.54 5.79
C MET A 419 7.69 -8.49 6.35
N PHE A 420 7.50 -9.26 7.42
CA PHE A 420 6.27 -9.27 8.20
C PHE A 420 6.55 -8.79 9.64
N VAL A 421 5.64 -7.96 10.16
CA VAL A 421 5.65 -7.48 11.55
C VAL A 421 4.29 -7.75 12.17
N LYS A 422 4.27 -8.30 13.39
CA LYS A 422 3.04 -8.57 14.13
C LYS A 422 3.15 -7.99 15.54
N PRO A 423 2.34 -6.98 15.90
CA PRO A 423 2.27 -6.46 17.27
C PRO A 423 1.92 -7.55 18.29
N LYS A 424 2.44 -7.41 19.52
CA LYS A 424 2.21 -8.32 20.66
C LYS A 424 0.91 -8.08 21.40
#